data_AF-A0A532U4S4-F1
#
_entry.id   AF-A0A532U4S4-F1
#
_cell.length_a   1.000
_cell.length_b   1.000
_cell.length_c   1.000
_cell.angle_alpha   90.00
_cell.angle_beta   90.00
_cell.angle_gamma   90.00
#
_symmetry.space_group_name_H-M   'P 1'
#
loop_
_entity.id
_entity.type
_entity.pdbx_description
1 polymer ?
#
loop_
_entity_poly.entity_id
_entity_poly.type
_entity_poly.pdbx_seq_one_letter_code
_entity_poly.pdbx_strand_id
1 'polypeptide(L)'
;MPVPPARAGEQLDMRKLGEPPVVRPGDTLTYTVALTNTDQQELTSLVVKDPLPSEVTYPPQENEWRYSKPKHELTWRVGSLNVSEAITSSFFVTVGQVSGDELVNTAEATAKELPAPVTATVTTQVITPVTIDYVYDPLYRLTSASYSSGETYSYSYDTVGNRLTMDSPQGSTTYTYDAANRLTSAGGQTYTWDNNGNLTWDGVRGYTYDHANRLKQAIEGTLTTQFAYNGDGVRASKAVDSATTEYVVDLAATLPVVISDTDAVYLYGLDIIAEQMAGADRYYYMHDGLGSVRQLLDSTGQIAETYAYDPFGVPLVGNGVANPYRFTGEAWDSEVELLYLRARYYQPETGRFITKDPWRGAVSRPTTLQGYAYAGNNPVDYTDPTGLFGPGAFPKPPLPDADYVREVADTFHIPPELLGAVLQTVVEIDYNFDDFLVDVAVQVLVIERVWGPPETQLLAELVLNALPESVSTGLAQMQYGTARGVEDWLAQRIAQNPADCDNLQMLERLPQTQNRLQLSFQLLRRDQATVYAAAHLRQITEHRFGGRVSVVALRDEQTALVASLYNAGMYSPIRHYSENKFGNYIMNNDLFDAWRSRLGIAPRYQHDVGRP
;
A
#
# COMPACT_ATOMS: atom_id res chain seq x y z
N MET A 1 -24.79 -20.74 -25.19
CA MET A 1 -24.47 -22.19 -25.10
C MET A 1 -25.35 -22.94 -26.09
N PRO A 2 -24.87 -24.00 -26.77
CA PRO A 2 -25.72 -24.86 -27.59
C PRO A 2 -26.72 -25.62 -26.71
N VAL A 3 -27.95 -25.73 -27.20
CA VAL A 3 -29.11 -26.35 -26.55
C VAL A 3 -28.86 -27.84 -26.30
N PRO A 4 -28.88 -28.34 -25.04
CA PRO A 4 -28.94 -29.78 -24.78
C PRO A 4 -30.27 -30.35 -25.32
N PRO A 5 -30.27 -31.56 -25.90
CA PRO A 5 -31.47 -32.18 -26.42
C PRO A 5 -32.50 -32.43 -25.31
N ALA A 6 -33.79 -32.34 -25.65
CA ALA A 6 -34.91 -32.57 -24.73
C ALA A 6 -34.79 -33.94 -24.04
N ARG A 7 -35.15 -34.01 -22.74
CA ARG A 7 -35.30 -35.28 -22.04
C ARG A 7 -36.46 -36.05 -22.69
N ALA A 8 -36.21 -37.31 -23.06
CA ALA A 8 -37.24 -38.15 -23.67
C ALA A 8 -38.40 -38.39 -22.68
N GLY A 9 -39.62 -37.95 -23.04
CA GLY A 9 -40.85 -38.26 -22.30
C GLY A 9 -41.67 -37.07 -21.79
N GLU A 10 -41.17 -35.83 -21.89
CA GLU A 10 -41.93 -34.63 -21.50
C GLU A 10 -42.73 -34.06 -22.68
N GLN A 11 -43.99 -33.70 -22.46
CA GLN A 11 -44.90 -33.11 -23.46
C GLN A 11 -44.66 -31.60 -23.69
N LEU A 12 -43.88 -30.97 -22.82
CA LEU A 12 -43.47 -29.57 -22.92
C LEU A 12 -42.04 -29.44 -22.36
N ASP A 13 -41.11 -28.94 -23.17
CA ASP A 13 -39.80 -28.48 -22.68
C ASP A 13 -39.96 -27.02 -22.21
N MET A 14 -39.75 -26.79 -20.92
CA MET A 14 -39.81 -25.47 -20.30
C MET A 14 -38.43 -25.13 -19.73
N ARG A 15 -37.94 -23.94 -20.05
CA ARG A 15 -36.66 -23.44 -19.53
C ARG A 15 -36.84 -22.04 -18.98
N LYS A 16 -36.06 -21.75 -17.94
CA LYS A 16 -36.01 -20.44 -17.31
C LYS A 16 -34.57 -19.97 -17.20
N LEU A 17 -34.34 -18.72 -17.55
CA LEU A 17 -33.05 -18.05 -17.48
C LEU A 17 -33.20 -16.75 -16.68
N GLY A 18 -32.12 -16.35 -16.00
CA GLY A 18 -31.98 -15.10 -15.27
C GLY A 18 -30.71 -14.42 -15.74
N GLU A 19 -30.84 -13.20 -16.26
CA GLU A 19 -29.71 -12.42 -16.78
C GLU A 19 -29.67 -11.00 -16.15
N PRO A 20 -28.51 -10.56 -15.66
CA PRO A 20 -27.23 -11.28 -15.62
C PRO A 20 -27.22 -12.44 -14.60
N PRO A 21 -26.31 -13.43 -14.73
CA PRO A 21 -26.24 -14.60 -13.84
C PRO A 21 -25.77 -14.26 -12.42
N VAL A 22 -25.19 -13.08 -12.23
CA VAL A 22 -24.75 -12.51 -10.96
C VAL A 22 -25.30 -11.09 -10.87
N VAL A 23 -25.95 -10.75 -9.75
CA VAL A 23 -26.59 -9.45 -9.50
C VAL A 23 -26.24 -8.92 -8.11
N ARG A 24 -26.45 -7.62 -7.88
CA ARG A 24 -26.37 -6.96 -6.58
C ARG A 24 -27.74 -6.43 -6.16
N PRO A 25 -28.01 -6.22 -4.86
CA PRO A 25 -29.17 -5.44 -4.43
C PRO A 25 -29.22 -4.09 -5.14
N GLY A 26 -30.36 -3.78 -5.76
CA GLY A 26 -30.59 -2.60 -6.61
C GLY A 26 -30.50 -2.88 -8.11
N ASP A 27 -29.86 -3.98 -8.53
CA ASP A 27 -29.73 -4.33 -9.95
C ASP A 27 -31.06 -4.73 -10.58
N THR A 28 -31.12 -4.64 -11.91
CA THR A 28 -32.23 -5.18 -12.70
C THR A 28 -31.88 -6.60 -13.15
N LEU A 29 -32.74 -7.56 -12.83
CA LEU A 29 -32.65 -8.96 -13.24
C LEU A 29 -33.76 -9.27 -14.25
N THR A 30 -33.39 -9.75 -15.43
CA THR A 30 -34.33 -10.18 -16.46
C THR A 30 -34.55 -11.68 -16.40
N TYR A 31 -35.80 -12.09 -16.16
CA TYR A 31 -36.20 -13.48 -16.30
C TYR A 31 -36.75 -13.74 -17.70
N THR A 32 -36.30 -14.83 -18.32
CA THR A 32 -36.81 -15.29 -19.61
C THR A 32 -37.33 -16.72 -19.46
N VAL A 33 -38.58 -16.94 -19.88
CA VAL A 33 -39.20 -18.26 -19.93
C VAL A 33 -39.34 -18.68 -21.38
N ALA A 34 -38.76 -19.84 -21.73
CA ALA A 34 -38.84 -20.47 -23.03
C ALA A 34 -39.69 -21.74 -22.94
N LEU A 35 -40.60 -21.91 -23.90
CA LEU A 35 -41.50 -23.06 -24.01
C LEU A 35 -41.33 -23.69 -25.38
N THR A 36 -41.23 -25.01 -25.46
CA THR A 36 -41.30 -25.77 -26.71
C THR A 36 -42.26 -26.94 -26.56
N ASN A 37 -43.31 -26.99 -27.37
CA ASN A 37 -44.24 -28.12 -27.35
C ASN A 37 -43.58 -29.34 -28.00
N THR A 38 -43.31 -30.36 -27.18
CA THR A 38 -42.69 -31.63 -27.57
C THR A 38 -43.71 -32.78 -27.65
N ASP A 39 -44.99 -32.50 -27.39
CA ASP A 39 -46.09 -33.46 -27.55
C ASP A 39 -46.43 -33.71 -29.04
N GLN A 40 -47.18 -34.77 -29.30
CA GLN A 40 -47.70 -35.12 -30.63
C GLN A 40 -49.00 -34.37 -30.98
N GLN A 41 -49.51 -33.54 -30.06
CA GLN A 41 -50.72 -32.75 -30.21
C GLN A 41 -50.51 -31.31 -29.76
N GLU A 42 -51.41 -30.41 -30.18
CA GLU A 42 -51.44 -29.02 -29.74
C GLU A 42 -51.75 -28.96 -28.23
N LEU A 43 -51.00 -28.13 -27.50
CA LEU A 43 -51.31 -27.82 -26.11
C LEU A 43 -52.32 -26.67 -26.08
N THR A 44 -53.44 -26.84 -25.37
CA THR A 44 -54.50 -25.86 -25.27
C THR A 44 -54.70 -25.38 -23.83
N SER A 45 -55.19 -24.14 -23.69
CA SER A 45 -55.31 -23.45 -22.40
C SER A 45 -53.98 -23.37 -21.64
N LEU A 46 -52.87 -23.23 -22.38
CA LEU A 46 -51.53 -23.12 -21.81
C LEU A 46 -51.39 -21.79 -21.05
N VAL A 47 -51.02 -21.89 -19.78
CA VAL A 47 -50.79 -20.77 -18.87
C VAL A 47 -49.50 -21.01 -18.11
N VAL A 48 -48.65 -20.00 -18.05
CA VAL A 48 -47.47 -19.98 -17.17
C VAL A 48 -47.74 -19.05 -15.99
N LYS A 49 -47.40 -19.52 -14.79
CA LYS A 49 -47.39 -18.74 -13.55
C LYS A 49 -45.97 -18.67 -13.00
N ASP A 50 -45.67 -17.54 -12.40
CA ASP A 50 -44.32 -17.23 -11.92
C ASP A 50 -44.43 -16.47 -10.59
N PRO A 51 -44.47 -17.19 -9.46
CA PRO A 51 -44.35 -16.59 -8.14
C PRO A 51 -42.95 -15.97 -8.01
N LEU A 52 -42.91 -14.66 -7.75
CA LEU A 52 -41.66 -13.95 -7.60
C LEU A 52 -41.07 -14.18 -6.20
N PRO A 53 -39.73 -14.27 -6.07
CA PRO A 53 -39.07 -14.23 -4.76
C PRO A 53 -39.47 -12.99 -3.96
N SER A 54 -39.58 -13.10 -2.64
CA SER A 54 -39.98 -11.98 -1.77
C SER A 54 -39.00 -10.80 -1.79
N GLU A 55 -37.77 -11.09 -2.19
CA GLU A 55 -36.63 -10.21 -2.26
C GLU A 55 -36.60 -9.39 -3.56
N VAL A 56 -37.49 -9.63 -4.53
CA VAL A 56 -37.54 -8.84 -5.77
C VAL A 56 -38.78 -7.97 -5.84
N THR A 57 -38.68 -6.85 -6.53
CA THR A 57 -39.83 -5.99 -6.82
C THR A 57 -40.12 -5.99 -8.32
N TYR A 58 -41.39 -6.15 -8.71
CA TYR A 58 -41.80 -6.04 -10.11
C TYR A 58 -42.19 -4.60 -10.46
N PRO A 59 -41.40 -3.89 -11.26
CA PRO A 59 -41.80 -2.59 -11.79
C PRO A 59 -42.90 -2.77 -12.86
N PRO A 60 -43.89 -1.86 -12.97
CA PRO A 60 -44.90 -1.92 -14.02
C PRO A 60 -44.27 -1.90 -15.42
N GLN A 61 -44.71 -2.83 -16.27
CA GLN A 61 -44.20 -3.01 -17.64
C GLN A 61 -45.35 -3.34 -18.60
N GLU A 62 -45.25 -2.88 -19.84
CA GLU A 62 -46.12 -3.32 -20.93
C GLU A 62 -45.55 -4.60 -21.56
N ASN A 63 -46.07 -5.75 -21.16
CA ASN A 63 -45.68 -7.05 -21.70
C ASN A 63 -46.86 -8.04 -21.65
N GLU A 64 -46.58 -9.31 -21.98
CA GLU A 64 -47.57 -10.39 -22.01
C GLU A 64 -47.92 -10.92 -20.61
N TRP A 65 -47.13 -10.54 -19.59
CA TRP A 65 -47.31 -10.96 -18.22
C TRP A 65 -48.33 -10.07 -17.50
N ARG A 66 -49.09 -10.66 -16.59
CA ARG A 66 -50.06 -9.97 -15.75
C ARG A 66 -49.68 -10.16 -14.29
N TYR A 67 -49.29 -9.08 -13.64
CA TYR A 67 -48.84 -9.10 -12.25
C TYR A 67 -50.01 -9.02 -11.27
N SER A 68 -50.02 -9.93 -10.30
CA SER A 68 -50.95 -9.95 -9.17
C SER A 68 -50.23 -9.54 -7.89
N LYS A 69 -50.29 -8.25 -7.53
CA LYS A 69 -49.67 -7.71 -6.30
C LYS A 69 -50.01 -8.48 -5.02
N PRO A 70 -51.27 -8.91 -4.75
CA PRO A 70 -51.59 -9.65 -3.52
C PRO A 70 -50.95 -11.03 -3.43
N LYS A 71 -50.59 -11.63 -4.57
CA LYS A 71 -49.97 -12.96 -4.64
C LYS A 71 -48.47 -12.91 -4.89
N HIS A 72 -47.95 -11.73 -5.25
CA HIS A 72 -46.60 -11.55 -5.75
C HIS A 72 -46.25 -12.53 -6.88
N GLU A 73 -47.15 -12.65 -7.87
CA GLU A 73 -47.10 -13.66 -8.94
C GLU A 73 -47.40 -13.01 -10.30
N LEU A 74 -46.67 -13.42 -11.34
CA LEU A 74 -46.96 -13.08 -12.74
C LEU A 74 -47.68 -14.23 -13.44
N THR A 75 -48.57 -13.91 -14.37
CA THR A 75 -49.26 -14.89 -15.22
C THR A 75 -49.14 -14.53 -16.69
N TRP A 76 -48.67 -15.48 -17.50
CA TRP A 76 -48.65 -15.40 -18.97
C TRP A 76 -49.67 -16.38 -19.56
N ARG A 77 -50.67 -15.85 -20.27
CA ARG A 77 -51.75 -16.65 -20.90
C ARG A 77 -51.41 -16.90 -22.36
N VAL A 78 -50.62 -17.93 -22.61
CA VAL A 78 -50.19 -18.34 -23.96
C VAL A 78 -51.39 -18.71 -24.83
N GLY A 79 -52.37 -19.44 -24.27
CA GLY A 79 -53.54 -19.88 -25.02
C GLY A 79 -53.28 -21.24 -25.66
N SER A 80 -52.72 -21.28 -26.86
CA SER A 80 -52.33 -22.55 -27.50
C SER A 80 -50.91 -22.53 -28.05
N LEU A 81 -50.31 -23.72 -28.16
CA LEU A 81 -48.95 -23.91 -28.66
C LEU A 81 -48.92 -25.14 -29.56
N ASN A 82 -48.63 -24.94 -30.85
CA ASN A 82 -48.65 -26.01 -31.86
C ASN A 82 -47.51 -27.00 -31.66
N VAL A 83 -47.65 -28.20 -32.22
CA VAL A 83 -46.60 -29.23 -32.19
C VAL A 83 -45.29 -28.68 -32.74
N SER A 84 -44.20 -28.84 -31.98
CA SER A 84 -42.86 -28.33 -32.31
C SER A 84 -42.73 -26.80 -32.35
N GLU A 85 -43.75 -26.04 -31.95
CA GLU A 85 -43.66 -24.59 -31.81
C GLU A 85 -42.88 -24.22 -30.55
N ALA A 86 -42.03 -23.20 -30.67
CA ALA A 86 -41.24 -22.66 -29.58
C ALA A 86 -41.51 -21.15 -29.44
N ILE A 87 -41.79 -20.72 -28.21
CA ILE A 87 -42.05 -19.32 -27.86
C ILE A 87 -41.25 -18.92 -26.63
N THR A 88 -40.95 -17.63 -26.52
CA THR A 88 -40.21 -17.06 -25.39
C THR A 88 -40.86 -15.76 -24.95
N SER A 89 -40.92 -15.53 -23.64
CA SER A 89 -41.36 -14.26 -23.08
C SER A 89 -40.49 -13.88 -21.89
N SER A 90 -40.27 -12.58 -21.71
CA SER A 90 -39.35 -12.05 -20.70
C SER A 90 -40.01 -10.94 -19.90
N PHE A 91 -39.54 -10.77 -18.67
CA PHE A 91 -39.90 -9.67 -17.78
C PHE A 91 -38.72 -9.35 -16.86
N PHE A 92 -38.61 -8.11 -16.40
CA PHE A 92 -37.55 -7.73 -15.46
C PHE A 92 -38.07 -7.41 -14.07
N VAL A 93 -37.21 -7.57 -13.07
CA VAL A 93 -37.45 -7.24 -11.66
C VAL A 93 -36.27 -6.42 -11.12
N THR A 94 -36.51 -5.66 -10.07
CA THR A 94 -35.44 -5.03 -9.28
C THR A 94 -35.10 -5.93 -8.10
N VAL A 95 -33.82 -6.25 -7.94
CA VAL A 95 -33.31 -7.06 -6.83
C VAL A 95 -33.29 -6.23 -5.55
N GLY A 96 -33.90 -6.72 -4.49
CA GLY A 96 -33.86 -6.12 -3.15
C GLY A 96 -32.72 -6.68 -2.30
N GLN A 97 -32.80 -6.46 -0.99
CA GLN A 97 -31.86 -7.08 -0.05
C GLN A 97 -32.15 -8.57 0.07
N VAL A 98 -31.10 -9.39 -0.01
CA VAL A 98 -31.19 -10.86 0.06
C VAL A 98 -30.40 -11.32 1.29
N SER A 99 -30.96 -12.23 2.08
CA SER A 99 -30.32 -12.74 3.30
C SER A 99 -29.24 -13.80 3.04
N GLY A 100 -29.00 -14.14 1.78
CA GLY A 100 -28.03 -15.13 1.33
C GLY A 100 -27.57 -14.81 -0.10
N ASP A 101 -26.84 -15.74 -0.71
CA ASP A 101 -26.07 -15.48 -1.93
C ASP A 101 -26.80 -15.90 -3.20
N GLU A 102 -28.06 -16.34 -3.10
CA GLU A 102 -28.82 -16.90 -4.21
C GLU A 102 -30.27 -16.41 -4.24
N LEU A 103 -30.74 -16.06 -5.43
CA LEU A 103 -32.14 -15.86 -5.77
C LEU A 103 -32.63 -17.03 -6.62
N VAL A 104 -33.51 -17.82 -6.04
CA VAL A 104 -34.15 -18.96 -6.72
C VAL A 104 -35.54 -18.54 -7.18
N ASN A 105 -35.80 -18.60 -8.49
CA ASN A 105 -37.13 -18.38 -9.04
C ASN A 105 -37.58 -19.61 -9.85
N THR A 106 -38.76 -20.13 -9.54
CA THR A 106 -39.41 -21.22 -10.26
C THR A 106 -40.70 -20.76 -10.94
N ALA A 107 -40.77 -20.96 -12.26
CA ALA A 107 -42.02 -20.80 -13.02
C ALA A 107 -42.69 -22.16 -13.23
N GLU A 108 -44.02 -22.16 -13.37
CA GLU A 108 -44.86 -23.34 -13.57
C GLU A 108 -45.79 -23.15 -14.78
N ALA A 109 -45.82 -24.14 -15.68
CA ALA A 109 -46.71 -24.19 -16.83
C ALA A 109 -47.77 -25.29 -16.66
N THR A 110 -49.02 -24.94 -16.98
CA THR A 110 -50.16 -25.88 -17.01
C THR A 110 -50.90 -25.77 -18.34
N ALA A 111 -51.30 -26.89 -18.92
CA ALA A 111 -52.19 -26.99 -20.06
C ALA A 111 -53.13 -28.18 -19.87
N LYS A 112 -54.20 -28.26 -20.66
CA LYS A 112 -55.22 -29.31 -20.52
C LYS A 112 -54.68 -30.71 -20.81
N GLU A 113 -53.71 -30.80 -21.71
CA GLU A 113 -53.12 -32.05 -22.21
C GLU A 113 -51.95 -32.54 -21.34
N LEU A 114 -51.43 -31.70 -20.44
CA LEU A 114 -50.35 -32.06 -19.53
C LEU A 114 -50.89 -32.84 -18.32
N PRO A 115 -50.30 -33.99 -17.95
CA PRO A 115 -50.75 -34.82 -16.83
C PRO A 115 -50.42 -34.18 -15.46
N ALA A 116 -49.45 -33.27 -15.42
CA ALA A 116 -49.04 -32.51 -14.25
C ALA A 116 -48.41 -31.17 -14.71
N PRO A 117 -48.34 -30.16 -13.82
CA PRO A 117 -47.62 -28.93 -14.12
C PRO A 117 -46.14 -29.19 -14.41
N VAL A 118 -45.58 -28.48 -15.39
CA VAL A 118 -44.15 -28.50 -15.72
C VAL A 118 -43.50 -27.28 -15.08
N THR A 119 -42.35 -27.45 -14.44
CA THR A 119 -41.65 -26.35 -13.76
C THR A 119 -40.27 -26.11 -14.33
N ALA A 120 -39.83 -24.86 -14.29
CA ALA A 120 -38.47 -24.47 -14.62
C ALA A 120 -37.93 -23.49 -13.57
N THR A 121 -36.80 -23.86 -12.97
CA THR A 121 -36.13 -23.09 -11.91
C THR A 121 -34.85 -22.48 -12.44
N VAL A 122 -34.57 -21.25 -12.03
CA VAL A 122 -33.27 -20.60 -12.20
C VAL A 122 -32.77 -20.10 -10.84
N THR A 123 -31.47 -20.29 -10.62
CA THR A 123 -30.74 -19.74 -9.48
C THR A 123 -29.82 -18.64 -10.00
N THR A 124 -29.96 -17.43 -9.46
CA THR A 124 -29.11 -16.27 -9.79
C THR A 124 -28.25 -15.95 -8.56
N GLN A 125 -26.95 -15.77 -8.74
CA GLN A 125 -26.05 -15.41 -7.64
C GLN A 125 -26.26 -13.94 -7.25
N VAL A 126 -26.24 -13.65 -5.95
CA VAL A 126 -26.38 -12.30 -5.40
C VAL A 126 -25.12 -11.94 -4.65
N ILE A 127 -24.48 -10.85 -5.06
CA ILE A 127 -23.35 -10.27 -4.35
C ILE A 127 -23.85 -9.08 -3.55
N THR A 128 -23.90 -9.22 -2.24
CA THR A 128 -24.18 -8.11 -1.32
C THR A 128 -22.86 -7.47 -0.92
N PRO A 129 -22.61 -6.18 -1.26
CA PRO A 129 -21.40 -5.51 -0.82
C PRO A 129 -21.41 -5.35 0.71
N VAL A 130 -20.30 -5.71 1.35
CA VAL A 130 -20.09 -5.42 2.76
C VAL A 130 -19.56 -3.99 2.87
N THR A 131 -20.31 -3.13 3.55
CA THR A 131 -19.87 -1.77 3.89
C THR A 131 -19.31 -1.78 5.30
N ILE A 132 -18.22 -1.05 5.53
CA ILE A 132 -17.59 -0.93 6.84
C ILE A 132 -17.50 0.56 7.19
N ASP A 133 -18.12 0.94 8.30
CA ASP A 133 -18.06 2.31 8.83
C ASP A 133 -16.96 2.40 9.88
N TYR A 134 -15.94 3.21 9.62
CA TYR A 134 -14.82 3.45 10.53
C TYR A 134 -14.99 4.77 11.31
N VAL A 135 -14.67 4.73 12.60
CA VAL A 135 -14.69 5.91 13.49
C VAL A 135 -13.32 6.09 14.13
N TYR A 136 -12.88 7.33 14.26
CA TYR A 136 -11.55 7.68 14.76
C TYR A 136 -11.64 8.66 15.93
N ASP A 137 -10.60 8.69 16.76
CA ASP A 137 -10.42 9.74 17.76
C ASP A 137 -9.74 11.00 17.18
N PRO A 138 -9.60 12.10 17.94
CA PRO A 138 -8.95 13.32 17.45
C PRO A 138 -7.46 13.20 17.07
N LEU A 139 -6.82 12.08 17.41
CA LEU A 139 -5.45 11.75 16.98
C LEU A 139 -5.46 10.83 15.75
N TYR A 140 -6.61 10.66 15.09
CA TYR A 140 -6.84 9.78 13.95
C TYR A 140 -6.56 8.30 14.22
N ARG A 141 -6.68 7.85 15.48
CA ARG A 141 -6.58 6.43 15.83
C ARG A 141 -7.94 5.77 15.66
N LEU A 142 -7.98 4.56 15.10
CA LEU A 142 -9.21 3.82 14.85
C LEU A 142 -9.89 3.42 16.18
N THR A 143 -11.12 3.86 16.41
CA THR A 143 -11.89 3.53 17.63
C THR A 143 -13.06 2.59 17.38
N SER A 144 -13.58 2.51 16.14
CA SER A 144 -14.61 1.54 15.79
C SER A 144 -14.59 1.17 14.30
N ALA A 145 -14.98 -0.07 14.00
CA ALA A 145 -15.34 -0.55 12.67
C ALA A 145 -16.68 -1.30 12.76
N SER A 146 -17.70 -0.84 12.03
CA SER A 146 -19.04 -1.46 12.01
C SER A 146 -19.35 -2.00 10.61
N TYR A 147 -19.56 -3.31 10.51
CA TYR A 147 -19.81 -4.00 9.25
C TYR A 147 -21.30 -4.10 8.98
N SER A 148 -21.73 -3.92 7.72
CA SER A 148 -23.13 -4.06 7.31
C SER A 148 -23.67 -5.49 7.46
N SER A 149 -22.77 -6.47 7.59
CA SER A 149 -23.08 -7.87 7.93
C SER A 149 -23.34 -8.09 9.43
N GLY A 150 -23.10 -7.09 10.27
CA GLY A 150 -23.45 -7.08 11.70
C GLY A 150 -22.27 -7.19 12.66
N GLU A 151 -21.07 -7.51 12.17
CA GLU A 151 -19.85 -7.56 12.96
C GLU A 151 -19.41 -6.16 13.39
N THR A 152 -18.93 -6.03 14.63
CA THR A 152 -18.45 -4.76 15.16
C THR A 152 -17.13 -4.95 15.89
N TYR A 153 -16.23 -4.01 15.68
CA TYR A 153 -14.99 -3.88 16.43
C TYR A 153 -14.95 -2.52 17.11
N SER A 154 -14.48 -2.47 18.35
CA SER A 154 -14.21 -1.20 19.05
C SER A 154 -12.91 -1.25 19.84
N TYR A 155 -12.20 -0.12 19.84
CA TYR A 155 -10.87 0.01 20.42
C TYR A 155 -10.81 1.24 21.32
N SER A 156 -10.12 1.11 22.46
CA SER A 156 -9.75 2.25 23.29
C SER A 156 -8.24 2.32 23.44
N TYR A 157 -7.72 3.49 23.77
CA TYR A 157 -6.27 3.73 23.89
C TYR A 157 -5.95 4.55 25.12
N ASP A 158 -4.74 4.37 25.65
CA ASP A 158 -4.16 5.28 26.63
C ASP A 158 -3.66 6.59 25.97
N THR A 159 -3.09 7.46 26.80
CA THR A 159 -2.59 8.77 26.38
C THR A 159 -1.39 8.71 25.45
N VAL A 160 -0.66 7.59 25.40
CA VAL A 160 0.52 7.41 24.55
C VAL A 160 0.26 6.51 23.35
N GLY A 161 -0.96 5.99 23.19
CA GLY A 161 -1.37 5.20 22.03
C GLY A 161 -1.26 3.69 22.20
N ASN A 162 -1.10 3.19 23.43
CA ASN A 162 -1.30 1.77 23.69
C ASN A 162 -2.79 1.45 23.67
N ARG A 163 -3.21 0.42 22.94
CA ARG A 163 -4.59 -0.08 22.96
C ARG A 163 -4.92 -0.58 24.37
N LEU A 164 -6.01 -0.15 25.01
CA LEU A 164 -6.43 -0.62 26.34
C LEU A 164 -7.49 -1.72 26.26
N THR A 165 -8.40 -1.61 25.30
CA THR A 165 -9.45 -2.59 25.05
C THR A 165 -9.64 -2.85 23.57
N MET A 166 -10.10 -4.06 23.25
CA MET A 166 -10.67 -4.44 21.96
C MET A 166 -11.93 -5.23 22.23
N ASP A 167 -13.08 -4.76 21.76
CA ASP A 167 -14.28 -5.59 21.63
C ASP A 167 -14.38 -6.06 20.19
N SER A 168 -14.64 -7.36 20.01
CA SER A 168 -14.73 -8.04 18.72
C SER A 168 -15.90 -9.03 18.74
N PRO A 169 -16.32 -9.59 17.60
CA PRO A 169 -17.30 -10.67 17.57
C PRO A 169 -16.90 -11.90 18.42
N GLN A 170 -15.60 -12.09 18.68
CA GLN A 170 -15.06 -13.19 19.49
C GLN A 170 -15.05 -12.89 20.99
N GLY A 171 -15.25 -11.64 21.39
CA GLY A 171 -15.26 -11.19 22.78
C GLY A 171 -14.42 -9.94 23.04
N SER A 172 -14.33 -9.58 24.32
CA SER A 172 -13.59 -8.41 24.79
C SER A 172 -12.20 -8.80 25.30
N THR A 173 -11.17 -8.08 24.86
CA THR A 173 -9.79 -8.24 25.28
C THR A 173 -9.31 -6.96 25.96
N THR A 174 -8.72 -7.09 27.15
CA THR A 174 -8.04 -5.99 27.84
C THR A 174 -6.53 -6.15 27.72
N TYR A 175 -5.84 -5.02 27.56
CA TYR A 175 -4.40 -4.97 27.37
C TYR A 175 -3.75 -4.14 28.49
N THR A 176 -2.61 -4.62 28.98
CA THR A 176 -1.82 -3.93 30.02
C THR A 176 -0.37 -3.79 29.56
N TYR A 177 0.28 -2.72 30.01
CA TYR A 177 1.59 -2.31 29.52
C TYR A 177 2.47 -1.91 30.69
N ASP A 178 3.78 -2.04 30.50
CA ASP A 178 4.75 -1.46 31.42
C ASP A 178 5.09 -0.01 31.06
N ALA A 179 5.94 0.62 31.88
CA ALA A 179 6.37 2.01 31.70
C ALA A 179 7.18 2.25 30.41
N ALA A 180 7.62 1.20 29.72
CA ALA A 180 8.32 1.27 28.44
C ALA A 180 7.38 1.00 27.25
N ASN A 181 6.06 0.98 27.46
CA ASN A 181 5.02 0.68 26.47
C ASN A 181 5.09 -0.74 25.91
N ARG A 182 5.69 -1.69 26.64
CA ARG A 182 5.74 -3.11 26.26
C ARG A 182 4.48 -3.81 26.76
N LEU A 183 3.89 -4.67 25.93
CA LEU A 183 2.67 -5.41 26.33
C LEU A 183 3.03 -6.35 27.48
N THR A 184 2.37 -6.28 28.62
CA THR A 184 2.59 -7.26 29.70
C THR A 184 1.48 -8.29 29.77
N SER A 185 0.26 -7.94 29.37
CA SER A 185 -0.82 -8.90 29.24
C SER A 185 -1.87 -8.48 28.20
N ALA A 186 -2.43 -9.46 27.48
CA ALA A 186 -3.62 -9.33 26.65
C ALA A 186 -4.59 -10.46 26.98
N GLY A 187 -5.82 -10.14 27.38
CA GLY A 187 -6.85 -11.15 27.69
C GLY A 187 -6.46 -12.13 28.79
N GLY A 188 -5.54 -11.75 29.69
CA GLY A 188 -4.97 -12.61 30.73
C GLY A 188 -3.71 -13.39 30.31
N GLN A 189 -3.39 -13.44 29.02
CA GLN A 189 -2.12 -14.03 28.54
C GLN A 189 -0.96 -13.11 28.87
N THR A 190 0.18 -13.66 29.29
CA THR A 190 1.35 -12.90 29.72
C THR A 190 2.39 -12.80 28.63
N TYR A 191 2.95 -11.61 28.46
CA TYR A 191 3.97 -11.29 27.47
C TYR A 191 5.27 -10.91 28.18
N THR A 192 6.41 -11.37 27.68
CA THR A 192 7.74 -11.08 28.28
C THR A 192 8.68 -10.48 27.25
N TRP A 193 9.63 -9.68 27.73
CA TRP A 193 10.51 -8.88 26.88
C TRP A 193 11.95 -8.93 27.39
N ASP A 194 12.89 -8.78 26.46
CA ASP A 194 14.28 -8.52 26.81
C ASP A 194 14.54 -7.04 27.16
N ASN A 195 15.77 -6.73 27.54
CA ASN A 195 16.18 -5.37 27.90
C ASN A 195 16.30 -4.43 26.69
N ASN A 196 16.39 -4.95 25.46
CA ASN A 196 16.38 -4.16 24.24
C ASN A 196 14.94 -3.81 23.81
N GLY A 197 13.94 -4.37 24.47
CA GLY A 197 12.54 -4.14 24.16
C GLY A 197 12.01 -5.04 23.05
N ASN A 198 12.61 -6.23 22.87
CA ASN A 198 12.08 -7.26 21.98
C ASN A 198 11.23 -8.26 22.74
N LEU A 199 10.12 -8.68 22.15
CA LEU A 199 9.22 -9.68 22.71
C LEU A 199 9.92 -11.04 22.75
N THR A 200 10.01 -11.67 23.91
CA THR A 200 10.65 -12.99 24.09
C THR A 200 9.64 -14.12 24.30
N TRP A 201 8.40 -13.80 24.68
CA TRP A 201 7.30 -14.75 24.84
C TRP A 201 5.96 -14.04 24.72
N ASP A 202 5.02 -14.56 23.94
CA ASP A 202 3.67 -13.98 23.77
C ASP A 202 2.54 -14.76 24.46
N GLY A 203 2.87 -15.82 25.21
CA GLY A 203 1.90 -16.76 25.78
C GLY A 203 1.83 -18.09 25.04
N VAL A 204 2.33 -18.15 23.82
CA VAL A 204 2.27 -19.32 22.91
C VAL A 204 3.66 -19.63 22.32
N ARG A 205 4.39 -18.61 21.86
CA ARG A 205 5.64 -18.70 21.11
C ARG A 205 6.78 -18.00 21.84
N GLY A 206 7.94 -18.64 21.84
CA GLY A 206 9.19 -18.09 22.36
C GLY A 206 10.05 -17.51 21.24
N TYR A 207 10.62 -16.32 21.44
CA TYR A 207 11.35 -15.59 20.40
C TYR A 207 12.79 -15.30 20.82
N THR A 208 13.72 -15.38 19.86
CA THR A 208 15.12 -14.96 20.05
C THR A 208 15.59 -14.10 18.89
N TYR A 209 16.53 -13.22 19.19
CA TYR A 209 17.01 -12.18 18.28
C TYR A 209 18.51 -12.32 18.04
N ASP A 210 18.96 -11.86 16.88
CA ASP A 210 20.39 -11.75 16.59
C ASP A 210 21.01 -10.49 17.20
N HIS A 211 22.33 -10.34 17.05
CA HIS A 211 23.07 -9.20 17.59
C HIS A 211 22.68 -7.85 16.94
N ALA A 212 22.01 -7.88 15.79
CA ALA A 212 21.49 -6.71 15.09
C ALA A 212 20.02 -6.43 15.45
N ASN A 213 19.50 -7.10 16.49
CA ASN A 213 18.14 -6.93 17.01
C ASN A 213 17.02 -7.40 16.06
N ARG A 214 17.32 -8.33 15.14
CA ARG A 214 16.36 -8.92 14.20
C ARG A 214 15.89 -10.27 14.71
N LEU A 215 14.62 -10.61 14.46
CA LEU A 215 14.05 -11.90 14.86
C LEU A 215 14.82 -13.04 14.19
N LYS A 216 15.47 -13.89 14.98
CA LYS A 216 16.29 -15.01 14.50
C LYS A 216 15.55 -16.34 14.55
N GLN A 217 14.73 -16.53 15.58
CA GLN A 217 14.01 -17.78 15.78
C GLN A 217 12.74 -17.55 16.61
N ALA A 218 11.70 -18.30 16.26
CA ALA A 218 10.49 -18.48 17.04
C ALA A 218 10.25 -19.98 17.29
N ILE A 219 9.73 -20.33 18.47
CA ILE A 219 9.41 -21.70 18.85
C ILE A 219 7.97 -21.76 19.37
N GLU A 220 7.14 -22.59 18.75
CA GLU A 220 5.78 -22.92 19.20
C GLU A 220 5.71 -24.42 19.53
N GLY A 221 5.74 -24.76 20.83
CA GLY A 221 5.83 -26.17 21.24
C GLY A 221 7.10 -26.84 20.72
N THR A 222 6.97 -27.73 19.74
CA THR A 222 8.10 -28.39 19.05
C THR A 222 8.45 -27.77 17.71
N LEU A 223 7.56 -26.95 17.13
CA LEU A 223 7.78 -26.30 15.84
C LEU A 223 8.83 -25.20 16.00
N THR A 224 9.91 -25.28 15.23
CA THR A 224 10.97 -24.27 15.24
C THR A 224 11.03 -23.55 13.91
N THR A 225 10.81 -22.23 13.94
CA THR A 225 10.95 -21.35 12.77
C THR A 225 12.19 -20.48 12.93
N GLN A 226 13.08 -20.49 11.95
CA GLN A 226 14.35 -19.76 11.96
C GLN A 226 14.43 -18.82 10.76
N PHE A 227 15.00 -17.64 10.97
CA PHE A 227 15.16 -16.62 9.95
C PHE A 227 16.63 -16.23 9.81
N ALA A 228 17.11 -16.14 8.58
CA ALA A 228 18.44 -15.64 8.27
C ALA A 228 18.36 -14.41 7.38
N TYR A 229 19.34 -13.52 7.53
CA TYR A 229 19.37 -12.22 6.87
C TYR A 229 20.71 -12.03 6.16
N ASN A 230 20.69 -11.29 5.06
CA ASN A 230 21.90 -10.86 4.38
C ASN A 230 22.59 -9.69 5.14
N GLY A 231 23.71 -9.22 4.58
CA GLY A 231 24.52 -8.13 5.16
C GLY A 231 23.80 -6.78 5.20
N ASP A 232 22.77 -6.59 4.37
CA ASP A 232 21.99 -5.34 4.26
C ASP A 232 20.77 -5.31 5.18
N GLY A 233 20.53 -6.35 5.97
CA GLY A 233 19.37 -6.38 6.87
C GLY A 233 18.17 -7.18 6.37
N VAL A 234 18.18 -7.62 5.10
CA VAL A 234 17.02 -8.21 4.43
C VAL A 234 16.98 -9.71 4.63
N ARG A 235 15.79 -10.25 4.87
CA ARG A 235 15.59 -11.69 5.06
C ARG A 235 15.97 -12.47 3.80
N ALA A 236 16.93 -13.38 3.97
CA ALA A 236 17.50 -14.21 2.90
C ALA A 236 16.97 -15.65 2.93
N SER A 237 16.54 -16.16 4.09
CA SER A 237 15.87 -17.45 4.18
C SER A 237 14.98 -17.58 5.42
N LYS A 238 14.05 -18.52 5.34
CA LYS A 238 13.22 -19.02 6.44
C LYS A 238 13.35 -20.54 6.49
N ALA A 239 13.58 -21.10 7.67
CA ALA A 239 13.57 -22.54 7.89
C ALA A 239 12.49 -22.92 8.91
N VAL A 240 11.62 -23.86 8.54
CA VAL A 240 10.58 -24.44 9.41
C VAL A 240 10.98 -25.89 9.66
N ASP A 241 11.39 -26.18 10.89
CA ASP A 241 12.07 -27.40 11.30
C ASP A 241 13.27 -27.76 10.40
N SER A 242 13.06 -28.61 9.40
CA SER A 242 14.10 -29.05 8.46
C SER A 242 13.90 -28.54 7.03
N ALA A 243 12.73 -27.96 6.73
CA ALA A 243 12.42 -27.38 5.43
C ALA A 243 12.93 -25.94 5.36
N THR A 244 13.71 -25.60 4.34
CA THR A 244 14.26 -24.25 4.14
C THR A 244 13.74 -23.64 2.85
N THR A 245 13.18 -22.45 2.97
CA THR A 245 12.81 -21.57 1.86
C THR A 245 13.91 -20.51 1.72
N GLU A 246 14.58 -20.49 0.57
CA GLU A 246 15.59 -19.48 0.24
C GLU A 246 14.95 -18.38 -0.60
N TYR A 247 15.31 -17.11 -0.36
CA TYR A 247 14.73 -15.97 -1.05
C TYR A 247 15.76 -15.30 -1.96
N VAL A 248 15.38 -15.12 -3.23
CA VAL A 248 16.06 -14.21 -4.15
C VAL A 248 15.35 -12.88 -4.08
N VAL A 249 16.07 -11.85 -3.64
CA VAL A 249 15.51 -10.53 -3.39
C VAL A 249 16.04 -9.52 -4.40
N ASP A 250 15.15 -8.73 -4.98
CA ASP A 250 15.53 -7.51 -5.69
C ASP A 250 15.76 -6.39 -4.67
N LEU A 251 17.04 -6.02 -4.51
CA LEU A 251 17.47 -4.92 -3.64
C LEU A 251 17.45 -3.56 -4.35
N ALA A 252 17.25 -3.52 -5.67
CA ALA A 252 17.22 -2.29 -6.46
C ALA A 252 15.82 -1.67 -6.55
N ALA A 253 14.77 -2.44 -6.20
CA ALA A 253 13.43 -1.91 -6.00
C ALA A 253 13.40 -0.86 -4.86
N THR A 254 12.40 0.02 -4.88
CA THR A 254 12.22 1.07 -3.84
C THR A 254 12.24 0.49 -2.43
N LEU A 255 11.63 -0.69 -2.27
CA LEU A 255 11.75 -1.53 -1.09
C LEU A 255 12.20 -2.93 -1.51
N PRO A 256 13.04 -3.62 -0.72
CA PRO A 256 13.41 -5.00 -1.01
C PRO A 256 12.18 -5.90 -1.18
N VAL A 257 12.11 -6.62 -2.30
CA VAL A 257 11.02 -7.56 -2.62
C VAL A 257 11.58 -8.90 -3.05
N VAL A 258 10.91 -9.99 -2.66
CA VAL A 258 11.30 -11.34 -3.06
C VAL A 258 10.80 -11.59 -4.47
N ILE A 259 11.69 -11.80 -5.44
CA ILE A 259 11.34 -12.07 -6.83
C ILE A 259 11.23 -13.57 -7.14
N SER A 260 11.82 -14.41 -6.30
CA SER A 260 11.57 -15.86 -6.32
C SER A 260 11.99 -16.48 -5.00
N ASP A 261 11.41 -17.64 -4.70
CA ASP A 261 11.85 -18.52 -3.63
C ASP A 261 12.03 -19.96 -4.10
N THR A 262 12.12 -20.92 -3.18
CA THR A 262 12.26 -22.35 -3.50
C THR A 262 11.08 -22.89 -4.32
N ASP A 263 9.88 -22.33 -4.13
CA ASP A 263 8.62 -22.87 -4.63
C ASP A 263 8.00 -22.04 -5.77
N ALA A 264 8.30 -20.74 -5.87
CA ALA A 264 7.66 -19.84 -6.82
C ALA A 264 8.57 -18.72 -7.35
N VAL A 265 8.16 -18.16 -8.49
CA VAL A 265 8.66 -16.87 -9.02
C VAL A 265 7.54 -15.84 -8.94
N TYR A 266 7.86 -14.64 -8.49
CA TYR A 266 6.89 -13.56 -8.26
C TYR A 266 7.02 -12.48 -9.33
N LEU A 267 5.87 -12.05 -9.87
CA LEU A 267 5.77 -10.97 -10.85
C LEU A 267 5.26 -9.72 -10.16
N TYR A 268 5.98 -8.60 -10.33
CA TYR A 268 5.65 -7.31 -9.75
C TYR A 268 5.32 -6.25 -10.81
N GLY A 269 4.38 -5.37 -10.46
CA GLY A 269 4.19 -4.05 -11.04
C GLY A 269 4.48 -3.00 -9.97
N LEU A 270 3.48 -2.19 -9.63
CA LEU A 270 3.53 -1.34 -8.42
C LEU A 270 3.47 -2.18 -7.13
N ASP A 271 2.76 -3.31 -7.19
CA ASP A 271 2.71 -4.34 -6.14
C ASP A 271 2.87 -5.74 -6.76
N ILE A 272 2.79 -6.78 -5.95
CA ILE A 272 2.73 -8.16 -6.44
C ILE A 272 1.51 -8.36 -7.34
N ILE A 273 1.72 -8.91 -8.53
CA ILE A 273 0.67 -9.19 -9.52
C ILE A 273 0.32 -10.66 -9.54
N ALA A 274 1.35 -11.52 -9.52
CA ALA A 274 1.16 -12.96 -9.68
C ALA A 274 2.30 -13.75 -9.05
N GLU A 275 1.99 -14.99 -8.69
CA GLU A 275 2.98 -16.03 -8.38
C GLU A 275 2.90 -17.16 -9.40
N GLN A 276 4.06 -17.60 -9.87
CA GLN A 276 4.23 -18.75 -10.73
C GLN A 276 4.87 -19.88 -9.92
N MET A 277 4.06 -20.85 -9.52
CA MET A 277 4.52 -22.04 -8.80
C MET A 277 5.44 -22.91 -9.68
N ALA A 278 6.44 -23.53 -9.08
CA ALA A 278 7.38 -24.42 -9.74
C ALA A 278 6.64 -25.66 -10.30
N GLY A 279 6.51 -25.72 -11.63
CA GLY A 279 5.90 -26.86 -12.32
C GLY A 279 4.37 -26.94 -12.22
N ALA A 280 3.68 -25.86 -11.82
CA ALA A 280 2.23 -25.82 -11.63
C ALA A 280 1.58 -24.53 -12.16
N ASP A 281 0.30 -24.34 -11.83
CA ASP A 281 -0.52 -23.19 -12.20
C ASP A 281 -0.02 -21.87 -11.61
N ARG A 282 -0.46 -20.77 -12.23
CA ARG A 282 -0.21 -19.40 -11.80
C ARG A 282 -1.40 -18.89 -11.01
N TYR A 283 -1.12 -18.15 -9.94
CA TYR A 283 -2.12 -17.36 -9.24
C TYR A 283 -1.93 -15.87 -9.48
N TYR A 284 -3.02 -15.13 -9.57
CA TYR A 284 -3.05 -13.68 -9.69
C TYR A 284 -3.62 -13.05 -8.41
N TYR A 285 -2.91 -12.05 -7.88
CA TYR A 285 -3.25 -11.36 -6.65
C TYR A 285 -4.24 -10.23 -6.88
N MET A 286 -5.39 -10.30 -6.24
CA MET A 286 -6.38 -9.21 -6.24
C MET A 286 -6.36 -8.51 -4.88
N HIS A 287 -6.23 -7.19 -4.90
CA HIS A 287 -6.04 -6.38 -3.70
C HIS A 287 -7.25 -5.49 -3.37
N ASP A 288 -7.41 -5.13 -2.10
CA ASP A 288 -8.24 -3.99 -1.70
C ASP A 288 -7.50 -2.65 -1.87
N GLY A 289 -8.18 -1.53 -1.55
CA GLY A 289 -7.62 -0.19 -1.65
C GLY A 289 -6.40 0.05 -0.76
N LEU A 290 -6.26 -0.68 0.36
CA LEU A 290 -5.10 -0.61 1.24
C LEU A 290 -3.91 -1.42 0.68
N GLY A 291 -4.17 -2.34 -0.25
CA GLY A 291 -3.19 -3.24 -0.83
C GLY A 291 -3.21 -4.65 -0.22
N SER A 292 -4.15 -4.96 0.66
CA SER A 292 -4.28 -6.31 1.21
C SER A 292 -4.82 -7.26 0.15
N VAL A 293 -4.28 -8.46 0.08
CA VAL A 293 -4.77 -9.50 -0.84
C VAL A 293 -6.17 -9.94 -0.40
N ARG A 294 -7.18 -9.77 -1.26
CA ARG A 294 -8.57 -10.20 -1.01
C ARG A 294 -8.95 -11.45 -1.78
N GLN A 295 -8.33 -11.71 -2.92
CA GLN A 295 -8.60 -12.91 -3.71
C GLN A 295 -7.34 -13.39 -4.42
N LEU A 296 -7.27 -14.70 -4.64
CA LEU A 296 -6.39 -15.29 -5.64
C LEU A 296 -7.23 -15.79 -6.80
N LEU A 297 -6.85 -15.44 -8.02
CA LEU A 297 -7.43 -16.00 -9.23
C LEU A 297 -6.49 -17.08 -9.79
N ASP A 298 -7.04 -18.19 -10.26
CA ASP A 298 -6.28 -19.21 -10.97
C ASP A 298 -5.92 -18.78 -12.41
N SER A 299 -5.22 -19.66 -13.13
CA SER A 299 -4.78 -19.43 -14.51
C SER A 299 -5.94 -19.25 -15.51
N THR A 300 -7.18 -19.61 -15.13
CA THR A 300 -8.40 -19.45 -15.92
C THR A 300 -9.20 -18.20 -15.55
N GLY A 301 -8.74 -17.44 -14.56
CA GLY A 301 -9.42 -16.25 -14.04
C GLY A 301 -10.58 -16.56 -13.10
N GLN A 302 -10.69 -17.80 -12.60
CA GLN A 302 -11.66 -18.14 -11.55
C GLN A 302 -11.07 -17.88 -10.17
N ILE A 303 -11.91 -17.56 -9.19
CA ILE A 303 -11.48 -17.35 -7.82
C ILE A 303 -11.04 -18.69 -7.23
N ALA A 304 -9.76 -18.81 -6.89
CA ALA A 304 -9.17 -19.96 -6.21
C ALA A 304 -9.33 -19.86 -4.69
N GLU A 305 -9.23 -18.66 -4.13
CA GLU A 305 -9.37 -18.41 -2.69
C GLU A 305 -9.80 -16.96 -2.43
N THR A 306 -10.53 -16.75 -1.33
CA THR A 306 -10.91 -15.41 -0.85
C THR A 306 -10.38 -15.19 0.57
N TYR A 307 -9.85 -13.99 0.81
CA TYR A 307 -9.27 -13.58 2.08
C TYR A 307 -10.06 -12.41 2.66
N ALA A 308 -10.20 -12.44 3.98
CA ALA A 308 -10.75 -11.34 4.76
C ALA A 308 -9.90 -11.14 6.01
N TYR A 309 -9.80 -9.90 6.47
CA TYR A 309 -9.05 -9.52 7.65
C TYR A 309 -9.91 -8.66 8.56
N ASP A 310 -9.63 -8.72 9.86
CA ASP A 310 -10.09 -7.70 10.78
C ASP A 310 -9.36 -6.35 10.51
N PRO A 311 -9.77 -5.25 11.14
CA PRO A 311 -9.15 -3.95 10.89
C PRO A 311 -7.63 -3.90 11.12
N PHE A 312 -7.07 -4.74 12.00
CA PHE A 312 -5.64 -4.78 12.30
C PHE A 312 -4.90 -5.90 11.54
N GLY A 313 -5.55 -6.58 10.59
CA GLY A 313 -4.92 -7.55 9.71
C GLY A 313 -4.98 -8.99 10.20
N VAL A 314 -5.74 -9.30 11.25
CA VAL A 314 -5.96 -10.68 11.70
C VAL A 314 -6.76 -11.42 10.62
N PRO A 315 -6.25 -12.54 10.06
CA PRO A 315 -7.00 -13.30 9.05
C PRO A 315 -8.32 -13.86 9.61
N LEU A 316 -9.43 -13.55 8.94
CA LEU A 316 -10.77 -14.07 9.25
C LEU A 316 -11.15 -15.26 8.37
N VAL A 317 -10.70 -15.25 7.10
CA VAL A 317 -10.95 -16.29 6.08
C VAL A 317 -9.71 -16.41 5.18
N GLY A 318 -9.55 -17.57 4.50
CA GLY A 318 -8.56 -17.77 3.43
C GLY A 318 -7.34 -18.58 3.87
N ASN A 319 -7.51 -19.90 4.03
CA ASN A 319 -6.45 -20.84 4.41
C ASN A 319 -6.42 -22.13 3.56
N GLY A 320 -7.25 -22.21 2.52
CA GLY A 320 -7.33 -23.37 1.62
C GLY A 320 -6.22 -23.38 0.58
N VAL A 321 -5.77 -22.21 0.12
CA VAL A 321 -4.64 -22.05 -0.78
C VAL A 321 -3.47 -21.37 -0.06
N ALA A 322 -2.29 -22.00 -0.16
CA ALA A 322 -1.06 -21.44 0.38
C ALA A 322 -0.77 -20.10 -0.30
N ASN A 323 -0.53 -19.07 0.51
CA ASN A 323 -0.29 -17.72 0.02
C ASN A 323 0.65 -16.98 0.99
N PRO A 324 1.87 -16.65 0.55
CA PRO A 324 2.85 -15.96 1.38
C PRO A 324 2.62 -14.45 1.50
N TYR A 325 1.72 -13.83 0.72
CA TYR A 325 1.45 -12.38 0.77
C TYR A 325 -0.01 -12.10 1.12
N ARG A 326 -0.24 -11.36 2.21
CA ARG A 326 -1.58 -11.22 2.80
C ARG A 326 -1.96 -9.76 3.07
N PHE A 327 -2.16 -9.40 4.33
CA PHE A 327 -2.57 -8.08 4.76
C PHE A 327 -1.54 -7.04 4.27
N THR A 328 -2.03 -5.94 3.68
CA THR A 328 -1.23 -4.90 3.02
C THR A 328 -0.27 -5.38 1.92
N GLY A 329 -0.46 -6.60 1.42
CA GLY A 329 0.40 -7.19 0.38
C GLY A 329 1.76 -7.68 0.90
N GLU A 330 1.92 -7.75 2.22
CA GLU A 330 3.20 -8.04 2.86
C GLU A 330 3.33 -9.52 3.23
N ALA A 331 4.58 -9.96 3.42
CA ALA A 331 4.91 -11.36 3.64
C ALA A 331 4.35 -11.86 4.98
N TRP A 332 3.49 -12.87 4.93
CA TRP A 332 2.87 -13.53 6.07
C TRP A 332 3.57 -14.84 6.40
N ASP A 333 4.06 -14.96 7.63
CA ASP A 333 4.60 -16.20 8.14
C ASP A 333 3.56 -16.89 9.03
N SER A 334 2.83 -17.85 8.45
CA SER A 334 1.79 -18.62 9.14
C SER A 334 2.28 -19.35 10.38
N GLU A 335 3.55 -19.76 10.41
CA GLU A 335 4.13 -20.52 11.51
C GLU A 335 4.30 -19.70 12.79
N VAL A 336 4.31 -18.37 12.66
CA VAL A 336 4.52 -17.45 13.78
C VAL A 336 3.43 -16.40 13.90
N GLU A 337 2.50 -16.35 12.93
CA GLU A 337 1.41 -15.38 12.82
C GLU A 337 1.90 -13.93 12.80
N LEU A 338 2.99 -13.69 12.06
CA LEU A 338 3.61 -12.37 11.92
C LEU A 338 3.67 -11.94 10.46
N LEU A 339 3.49 -10.64 10.24
CA LEU A 339 3.86 -10.00 8.98
C LEU A 339 5.31 -9.54 9.05
N TYR A 340 6.10 -9.92 8.04
CA TYR A 340 7.47 -9.44 7.87
C TYR A 340 7.46 -8.13 7.09
N LEU A 341 7.81 -7.05 7.77
CA LEU A 341 7.87 -5.69 7.24
C LEU A 341 9.32 -5.22 7.16
N ARG A 342 10.21 -6.08 6.63
CA ARG A 342 11.64 -5.80 6.41
C ARG A 342 12.42 -5.53 7.69
N ALA A 343 12.33 -4.34 8.25
CA ALA A 343 13.04 -3.96 9.47
C ALA A 343 12.46 -4.60 10.73
N ARG A 344 11.15 -4.84 10.77
CA ARG A 344 10.46 -5.40 11.94
C ARG A 344 9.39 -6.42 11.55
N TYR A 345 8.91 -7.15 12.55
CA TYR A 345 7.76 -8.04 12.43
C TYR A 345 6.57 -7.41 13.16
N TYR A 346 5.43 -7.40 12.48
CA TYR A 346 4.15 -6.95 13.00
C TYR A 346 3.29 -8.14 13.39
N GLN A 347 2.65 -8.06 14.56
CA GLN A 347 1.71 -9.05 15.08
C GLN A 347 0.28 -8.50 15.00
N PRO A 348 -0.54 -8.94 14.03
CA PRO A 348 -1.91 -8.47 13.87
C PRO A 348 -2.79 -8.67 15.12
N GLU A 349 -2.65 -9.82 15.79
CA GLU A 349 -3.45 -10.21 16.97
C GLU A 349 -3.41 -9.16 18.10
N THR A 350 -2.24 -8.53 18.29
CA THR A 350 -2.06 -7.46 19.28
C THR A 350 -2.04 -6.06 18.66
N GLY A 351 -2.03 -5.98 17.32
CA GLY A 351 -1.98 -4.74 16.55
C GLY A 351 -0.68 -3.96 16.69
N ARG A 352 0.45 -4.66 16.86
CA ARG A 352 1.73 -4.04 17.24
C ARG A 352 2.97 -4.73 16.67
N PHE A 353 4.08 -4.01 16.64
CA PHE A 353 5.40 -4.59 16.40
C PHE A 353 5.92 -5.37 17.62
N ILE A 354 6.65 -6.45 17.35
CA ILE A 354 7.27 -7.29 18.40
C ILE A 354 8.66 -6.77 18.85
N THR A 355 9.18 -5.75 18.17
CA THR A 355 10.42 -5.05 18.52
C THR A 355 10.17 -3.56 18.53
N LYS A 356 10.95 -2.84 19.34
CA LYS A 356 10.88 -1.39 19.39
C LYS A 356 11.46 -0.80 18.12
N ASP A 357 10.83 0.26 17.62
CA ASP A 357 11.33 1.05 16.50
C ASP A 357 12.76 1.56 16.79
N PRO A 358 13.73 1.27 15.91
CA PRO A 358 15.04 1.92 15.96
C PRO A 358 14.95 3.44 15.76
N TRP A 359 13.94 3.92 15.01
CA TRP A 359 13.64 5.33 14.90
C TRP A 359 12.94 5.84 16.15
N ARG A 360 13.43 6.96 16.69
CA ARG A 360 12.94 7.50 17.98
C ARG A 360 11.62 8.28 17.85
N GLY A 361 11.11 8.44 16.64
CA GLY A 361 10.01 9.34 16.33
C GLY A 361 10.42 10.82 16.32
N ALA A 362 9.46 11.67 15.98
CA ALA A 362 9.56 13.11 15.98
C ALA A 362 8.72 13.71 17.13
N VAL A 363 9.32 14.56 17.95
CA VAL A 363 8.63 15.22 19.08
C VAL A 363 7.48 16.12 18.63
N SER A 364 7.53 16.63 17.39
CA SER A 364 6.46 17.40 16.76
C SER A 364 5.26 16.54 16.34
N ARG A 365 5.44 15.21 16.26
CA ARG A 365 4.39 14.22 15.96
C ARG A 365 4.35 13.17 17.07
N PRO A 366 3.73 13.47 18.24
CA PRO A 366 3.81 12.61 19.42
C PRO A 366 3.39 11.16 19.21
N THR A 367 2.51 10.88 18.26
CA THR A 367 2.08 9.52 17.89
C THR A 367 3.22 8.67 17.34
N THR A 368 4.28 9.27 16.78
CA THR A 368 5.51 8.58 16.33
C THR A 368 6.42 8.16 17.48
N LEU A 369 6.21 8.68 18.70
CA LEU A 369 7.02 8.32 19.87
C LEU A 369 6.60 6.97 20.46
N GLN A 370 5.47 6.43 20.02
CA GLN A 370 5.05 5.06 20.34
C GLN A 370 5.82 4.09 19.40
N GLY A 371 6.96 3.59 19.87
CA GLY A 371 7.87 2.73 19.08
C GLY A 371 7.40 1.30 18.79
N TYR A 372 6.17 0.92 19.14
CA TYR A 372 5.56 -0.38 18.86
C TYR A 372 4.25 -0.28 18.07
N ALA A 373 3.71 0.93 17.89
CA ALA A 373 2.45 1.13 17.19
C ALA A 373 2.64 0.83 15.70
N TYR A 374 1.69 0.11 15.13
CA TYR A 374 1.60 -0.07 13.69
C TYR A 374 0.67 0.98 13.10
N ALA A 375 1.09 1.61 12.00
CA ALA A 375 0.26 2.56 11.25
C ALA A 375 -0.39 3.66 12.11
N GLY A 376 0.27 4.06 13.22
CA GLY A 376 -0.28 5.04 14.16
C GLY A 376 -1.60 4.62 14.85
N ASN A 377 -1.89 3.32 14.94
CA ASN A 377 -3.20 2.75 15.32
C ASN A 377 -4.33 3.07 14.33
N ASN A 378 -3.99 3.34 13.07
CA ASN A 378 -4.93 3.46 11.98
C ASN A 378 -4.48 2.58 10.78
N PRO A 379 -4.59 1.25 10.95
CA PRO A 379 -4.21 0.27 9.93
C PRO A 379 -5.17 0.20 8.73
N VAL A 380 -6.30 0.91 8.77
CA VAL A 380 -7.29 0.90 7.68
C VAL A 380 -7.02 2.00 6.65
N ASP A 381 -6.37 3.08 7.07
CA ASP A 381 -5.95 4.18 6.17
C ASP A 381 -4.45 4.17 5.88
N TYR A 382 -3.63 3.53 6.72
CA TYR A 382 -2.17 3.56 6.60
C TYR A 382 -1.54 2.19 6.71
N THR A 383 -0.39 2.04 6.04
CA THR A 383 0.48 0.87 6.10
C THR A 383 1.87 1.27 6.61
N ASP A 384 2.68 0.30 7.03
CA ASP A 384 4.13 0.49 7.25
C ASP A 384 4.92 -0.58 6.48
N PRO A 385 5.12 -0.42 5.16
CA PRO A 385 5.86 -1.38 4.34
C PRO A 385 7.34 -1.51 4.74
N THR A 386 7.89 -0.49 5.41
CA THR A 386 9.31 -0.45 5.80
C THR A 386 9.59 -1.14 7.14
N GLY A 387 8.55 -1.23 7.97
CA GLY A 387 8.68 -1.58 9.37
C GLY A 387 9.49 -0.57 10.18
N LEU A 388 9.59 0.70 9.80
CA LEU A 388 10.32 1.78 10.51
C LEU A 388 9.50 3.07 10.61
N PHE A 389 8.23 3.03 10.24
CA PHE A 389 7.44 4.23 10.01
C PHE A 389 6.68 4.64 11.26
N GLY A 390 6.68 5.94 11.56
CA GLY A 390 5.69 6.55 12.45
C GLY A 390 4.81 7.55 11.68
N PRO A 391 3.58 7.78 12.16
CA PRO A 391 2.45 8.26 11.37
C PRO A 391 2.72 9.56 10.61
N GLY A 392 2.48 9.47 9.30
CA GLY A 392 2.63 10.54 8.33
C GLY A 392 2.60 10.06 6.88
N ALA A 393 1.57 9.26 6.52
CA ALA A 393 1.13 8.91 5.16
C ALA A 393 2.06 8.07 4.26
N PHE A 394 1.64 6.83 3.98
CA PHE A 394 1.08 6.57 2.65
C PHE A 394 -0.34 6.06 2.87
N PRO A 395 -1.42 6.81 2.55
CA PRO A 395 -2.54 6.11 1.95
C PRO A 395 -1.97 5.49 0.68
N LYS A 396 -2.13 4.19 0.48
CA LYS A 396 -2.11 3.71 -0.89
C LYS A 396 -3.35 4.38 -1.51
N PRO A 397 -3.21 5.37 -2.42
CA PRO A 397 -4.40 5.98 -2.97
C PRO A 397 -5.23 4.85 -3.60
N PRO A 398 -6.56 4.80 -3.41
CA PRO A 398 -7.37 4.00 -4.30
C PRO A 398 -6.97 4.42 -5.72
N LEU A 399 -6.73 3.45 -6.60
CA LEU A 399 -6.50 3.75 -8.02
C LEU A 399 -7.59 4.73 -8.44
N PRO A 400 -7.24 5.93 -8.94
CA PRO A 400 -8.27 6.89 -9.33
C PRO A 400 -9.16 6.20 -10.36
N ASP A 401 -10.47 6.27 -10.16
CA ASP A 401 -11.39 5.67 -11.11
C ASP A 401 -11.18 6.31 -12.49
N ALA A 402 -11.55 5.57 -13.54
CA ALA A 402 -11.32 6.01 -14.90
C ALA A 402 -12.03 7.33 -15.24
N ASP A 403 -13.04 7.73 -14.46
CA ASP A 403 -13.84 8.93 -14.66
C ASP A 403 -13.15 10.17 -14.06
N TYR A 404 -12.53 10.07 -12.88
CA TYR A 404 -11.71 11.13 -12.27
C TYR A 404 -10.46 11.43 -13.11
N VAL A 405 -9.80 10.39 -13.63
CA VAL A 405 -8.66 10.54 -14.54
C VAL A 405 -9.07 11.28 -15.82
N ARG A 406 -10.29 11.01 -16.31
CA ARG A 406 -10.86 11.67 -17.49
C ARG A 406 -11.23 13.13 -17.22
N GLU A 407 -11.84 13.40 -16.08
CA GLU A 407 -12.26 14.74 -15.66
C GLU A 407 -11.06 15.67 -15.48
N VAL A 408 -9.98 15.19 -14.87
CA VAL A 408 -8.72 15.93 -14.72
C VAL A 408 -8.05 16.15 -16.09
N ALA A 409 -8.00 15.12 -16.95
CA ALA A 409 -7.42 15.24 -18.29
C ALA A 409 -8.18 16.26 -19.16
N ASP A 410 -9.52 16.25 -19.11
CA ASP A 410 -10.39 17.14 -19.88
C ASP A 410 -10.37 18.57 -19.33
N THR A 411 -10.37 18.74 -18.00
CA THR A 411 -10.34 20.06 -17.36
C THR A 411 -9.04 20.81 -17.66
N PHE A 412 -7.92 20.11 -17.67
CA PHE A 412 -6.58 20.69 -17.85
C PHE A 412 -6.00 20.49 -19.26
N HIS A 413 -6.79 19.92 -20.19
CA HIS A 413 -6.41 19.69 -21.60
C HIS A 413 -5.07 18.93 -21.73
N ILE A 414 -4.85 17.92 -20.88
CA ILE A 414 -3.60 17.17 -20.83
C ILE A 414 -3.55 16.21 -22.04
N PRO A 415 -2.51 16.25 -22.90
CA PRO A 415 -2.37 15.30 -23.99
C PRO A 415 -2.30 13.85 -23.48
N PRO A 416 -2.96 12.87 -24.12
CA PRO A 416 -3.02 11.48 -23.65
C PRO A 416 -1.65 10.85 -23.39
N GLU A 417 -0.65 11.23 -24.18
CA GLU A 417 0.75 10.78 -24.06
C GLU A 417 1.48 11.28 -22.81
N LEU A 418 1.01 12.36 -22.17
CA LEU A 418 1.58 12.93 -20.95
C LEU A 418 0.81 12.54 -19.68
N LEU A 419 -0.39 11.98 -19.83
CA LEU A 419 -1.30 11.69 -18.72
C LEU A 419 -0.68 10.72 -17.70
N GLY A 420 0.03 9.69 -18.17
CA GLY A 420 0.72 8.73 -17.29
C GLY A 420 1.85 9.36 -16.47
N ALA A 421 2.62 10.28 -17.08
CA ALA A 421 3.73 10.96 -16.41
C ALA A 421 3.23 12.03 -15.43
N VAL A 422 2.16 12.76 -15.77
CA VAL A 422 1.55 13.77 -14.90
C VAL A 422 0.89 13.11 -13.70
N LEU A 423 0.16 12.01 -13.87
CA LEU A 423 -0.41 11.26 -12.75
C LEU A 423 0.68 10.70 -11.83
N GLN A 424 1.75 10.13 -12.38
CA GLN A 424 2.90 9.68 -11.57
C GLN A 424 3.54 10.83 -10.79
N THR A 425 3.71 11.99 -11.42
CA THR A 425 4.40 13.14 -10.82
C THR A 425 3.52 13.87 -9.79
N VAL A 426 2.22 14.00 -10.04
CA VAL A 426 1.28 14.61 -9.08
C VAL A 426 1.11 13.72 -7.85
N VAL A 427 1.05 12.40 -8.05
CA VAL A 427 1.11 11.40 -6.96
C VAL A 427 2.47 11.55 -6.24
N GLU A 428 3.61 11.55 -6.92
CA GLU A 428 4.91 11.70 -6.25
C GLU A 428 5.14 13.04 -5.54
N ILE A 429 4.54 14.15 -5.97
CA ILE A 429 4.70 15.46 -5.30
C ILE A 429 3.83 15.56 -4.04
N ASP A 430 2.65 14.93 -4.03
CA ASP A 430 1.76 14.92 -2.85
C ASP A 430 2.23 13.91 -1.78
N TYR A 431 3.00 12.88 -2.17
CA TYR A 431 3.27 11.72 -1.30
C TYR A 431 4.69 11.55 -0.74
N ASN A 432 5.67 12.42 -1.04
CA ASN A 432 7.08 12.01 -0.85
C ASN A 432 8.04 12.91 -0.07
N PHE A 433 7.59 13.98 0.61
CA PHE A 433 8.55 14.93 1.17
C PHE A 433 8.21 15.44 2.58
N ASP A 434 9.18 15.32 3.49
CA ASP A 434 9.26 16.16 4.69
C ASP A 434 9.09 17.64 4.31
N ASP A 435 8.51 18.47 5.19
CA ASP A 435 8.30 19.92 4.96
C ASP A 435 9.55 20.65 4.41
N PHE A 436 10.75 20.16 4.74
CA PHE A 436 12.04 20.65 4.24
C PHE A 436 12.28 20.40 2.74
N LEU A 437 11.84 19.26 2.21
CA LEU A 437 12.02 18.90 0.80
C LEU A 437 10.91 19.47 -0.09
N VAL A 438 9.72 19.72 0.45
CA VAL A 438 8.66 20.50 -0.22
C VAL A 438 9.14 21.92 -0.49
N ASP A 439 9.80 22.57 0.48
CA ASP A 439 10.41 23.89 0.30
C ASP A 439 11.49 23.89 -0.81
N VAL A 440 12.29 22.83 -0.93
CA VAL A 440 13.33 22.70 -1.97
C VAL A 440 12.73 22.37 -3.34
N ALA A 441 11.73 21.50 -3.42
CA ALA A 441 11.05 21.14 -4.67
C ALA A 441 10.27 22.33 -5.26
N VAL A 442 9.57 23.10 -4.41
CA VAL A 442 8.92 24.35 -4.79
C VAL A 442 9.96 25.39 -5.23
N GLN A 443 11.11 25.49 -4.57
CA GLN A 443 12.20 26.37 -5.00
C GLN A 443 12.76 25.98 -6.38
N VAL A 444 12.90 24.69 -6.68
CA VAL A 444 13.35 24.21 -8.00
C VAL A 444 12.29 24.49 -9.08
N LEU A 445 11.00 24.30 -8.79
CA LEU A 445 9.90 24.62 -9.72
C LEU A 445 9.78 26.12 -9.98
N VAL A 446 10.01 26.98 -8.98
CA VAL A 446 10.07 28.43 -9.16
C VAL A 446 11.28 28.85 -10.01
N ILE A 447 12.43 28.19 -9.83
CA ILE A 447 13.63 28.42 -10.65
C ILE A 447 13.40 27.98 -12.11
N GLU A 448 12.78 26.83 -12.34
CA GLU A 448 12.42 26.33 -13.69
C GLU A 448 11.36 27.21 -14.37
N ARG A 449 10.37 27.73 -13.64
CA ARG A 449 9.38 28.70 -14.17
C ARG A 449 10.03 29.99 -14.67
N VAL A 450 11.09 30.46 -14.02
CA VAL A 450 11.70 31.77 -14.30
C VAL A 450 12.90 31.67 -15.25
N TRP A 451 13.68 30.58 -15.18
CA TRP A 451 14.94 30.44 -15.92
C TRP A 451 15.07 29.14 -16.73
N GLY A 452 14.08 28.25 -16.69
CA GLY A 452 14.04 27.03 -17.51
C GLY A 452 13.75 27.31 -19.00
N PRO A 453 14.02 26.36 -19.90
CA PRO A 453 13.56 26.43 -21.30
C PRO A 453 12.03 26.45 -21.41
N PRO A 454 11.44 26.95 -22.53
CA PRO A 454 9.99 27.18 -22.65
C PRO A 454 9.10 25.95 -22.36
N GLU A 455 9.62 24.76 -22.60
CA GLU A 455 8.94 23.47 -22.37
C GLU A 455 8.84 23.12 -20.88
N THR A 456 9.84 23.48 -20.06
CA THR A 456 9.83 23.25 -18.60
C THR A 456 9.17 24.40 -17.83
N GLN A 457 9.14 25.61 -18.40
CA GLN A 457 8.41 26.75 -17.82
C GLN A 457 6.90 26.48 -17.76
N LEU A 458 6.33 25.91 -18.83
CA LEU A 458 4.91 25.57 -18.90
C LEU A 458 4.54 24.46 -17.92
N LEU A 459 5.39 23.43 -17.80
CA LEU A 459 5.25 22.34 -16.84
C LEU A 459 5.36 22.83 -15.39
N ALA A 460 6.32 23.70 -15.09
CA ALA A 460 6.45 24.30 -13.77
C ALA A 460 5.25 25.20 -13.43
N GLU A 461 4.72 25.94 -14.39
CA GLU A 461 3.52 26.78 -14.21
C GLU A 461 2.25 25.96 -13.99
N LEU A 462 2.07 24.84 -14.71
CA LEU A 462 0.98 23.89 -14.52
C LEU A 462 1.02 23.24 -13.13
N VAL A 463 2.20 22.78 -12.68
CA VAL A 463 2.38 22.15 -11.37
C VAL A 463 2.16 23.14 -10.22
N LEU A 464 2.65 24.38 -10.35
CA LEU A 464 2.44 25.42 -9.34
C LEU A 464 0.97 25.84 -9.20
N ASN A 465 0.18 25.78 -10.28
CA ASN A 465 -1.24 26.13 -10.27
C ASN A 465 -2.15 25.00 -9.78
N ALA A 466 -1.64 23.77 -9.68
CA ALA A 466 -2.34 22.61 -9.14
C ALA A 466 -2.21 22.46 -7.62
N LEU A 467 -1.45 23.33 -6.95
CA LEU A 467 -1.24 23.29 -5.50
C LEU A 467 -2.46 23.79 -4.70
N PRO A 468 -2.69 23.29 -3.47
CA PRO A 468 -3.81 23.72 -2.62
C PRO A 468 -3.85 25.23 -2.37
N GLU A 469 -5.05 25.77 -2.17
CA GLU A 469 -5.29 27.22 -2.05
C GLU A 469 -4.46 27.86 -0.90
N SER A 470 -4.18 27.12 0.18
CA SER A 470 -3.33 27.51 1.31
C SER A 470 -1.86 27.75 0.94
N VAL A 471 -1.32 27.01 -0.04
CA VAL A 471 0.04 27.14 -0.57
C VAL A 471 0.07 28.23 -1.64
N SER A 472 -0.96 28.28 -2.49
CA SER A 472 -1.12 29.29 -3.53
C SER A 472 -1.28 30.72 -2.96
N THR A 473 -1.94 30.88 -1.80
CA THR A 473 -2.15 32.18 -1.15
C THR A 473 -0.87 32.72 -0.51
N GLY A 474 0.01 31.84 -0.02
CA GLY A 474 1.36 32.19 0.43
C GLY A 474 2.28 32.61 -0.72
N LEU A 475 2.09 32.00 -1.90
CA LEU A 475 2.79 32.34 -3.15
C LEU A 475 2.20 33.60 -3.83
N ALA A 476 0.89 33.85 -3.75
CA ALA A 476 0.21 35.00 -4.37
C ALA A 476 0.52 36.33 -3.67
N GLN A 477 0.98 36.31 -2.41
CA GLN A 477 1.49 37.49 -1.71
C GLN A 477 2.97 37.81 -2.05
N MET A 478 3.65 36.98 -2.87
CA MET A 478 5.02 37.22 -3.30
C MET A 478 5.10 38.25 -4.43
N GLN A 479 5.18 39.54 -4.09
CA GLN A 479 5.68 40.56 -5.03
C GLN A 479 7.21 40.47 -5.19
N TYR A 480 7.76 39.40 -5.76
CA TYR A 480 9.24 39.27 -5.83
C TYR A 480 9.74 38.78 -7.19
N GLY A 481 9.75 39.69 -8.16
CA GLY A 481 10.40 39.51 -9.46
C GLY A 481 11.92 39.72 -9.47
N THR A 482 12.63 39.66 -8.33
CA THR A 482 14.10 39.83 -8.31
C THR A 482 14.78 38.99 -7.23
N ALA A 483 16.00 38.50 -7.52
CA ALA A 483 16.85 37.68 -6.63
C ALA A 483 17.07 38.27 -5.22
N ARG A 484 16.94 39.59 -5.07
CA ARG A 484 17.10 40.29 -3.79
C ARG A 484 15.92 40.08 -2.83
N GLY A 485 14.71 39.86 -3.36
CA GLY A 485 13.53 39.58 -2.54
C GLY A 485 13.56 38.20 -1.89
N VAL A 486 14.18 37.23 -2.56
CA VAL A 486 14.39 35.88 -2.01
C VAL A 486 15.45 35.89 -0.90
N GLU A 487 16.52 36.68 -1.07
CA GLU A 487 17.57 36.87 -0.05
C GLU A 487 17.03 37.51 1.25
N ASP A 488 16.20 38.56 1.14
CA ASP A 488 15.64 39.26 2.30
C ASP A 488 14.61 38.39 3.07
N TRP A 489 13.88 37.53 2.36
CA TRP A 489 12.96 36.56 2.97
C TRP A 489 13.70 35.47 3.75
N LEU A 490 14.76 34.90 3.17
CA LEU A 490 15.62 33.93 3.84
C LEU A 490 16.21 34.51 5.13
N ALA A 491 16.70 35.76 5.09
CA ALA A 491 17.23 36.44 6.27
C ALA A 491 16.18 36.62 7.38
N GLN A 492 14.91 36.92 7.03
CA GLN A 492 13.83 37.03 8.02
C GLN A 492 13.38 35.69 8.58
N ARG A 493 13.37 34.63 7.77
CA ARG A 493 13.00 33.26 8.20
C ARG A 493 14.06 32.67 9.14
N ILE A 494 15.35 32.84 8.81
CA ILE A 494 16.50 32.48 9.66
C ILE A 494 16.44 33.21 11.01
N ALA A 495 15.99 34.47 11.02
CA ALA A 495 15.82 35.24 12.24
C ALA A 495 14.63 34.80 13.11
N GLN A 496 13.60 34.18 12.51
CA GLN A 496 12.39 33.73 13.21
C GLN A 496 12.52 32.30 13.79
N ASN A 497 13.26 31.40 13.12
CA ASN A 497 13.52 30.03 13.58
C ASN A 497 15.02 29.69 13.57
N PRO A 498 15.81 30.15 14.57
CA PRO A 498 17.25 29.90 14.60
C PRO A 498 17.64 28.42 14.77
N ALA A 499 16.77 27.60 15.36
CA ALA A 499 17.03 26.19 15.66
C ALA A 499 16.92 25.26 14.45
N ASP A 500 16.20 25.66 13.39
CA ASP A 500 16.10 24.90 12.14
C ASP A 500 17.34 25.10 11.24
N CYS A 501 18.17 26.10 11.54
CA CYS A 501 19.27 26.57 10.70
C CYS A 501 20.67 26.10 11.13
N ASP A 502 20.81 25.19 12.10
CA ASP A 502 22.11 24.62 12.47
C ASP A 502 22.80 23.87 11.30
N ASN A 503 22.09 23.63 10.20
CA ASN A 503 22.58 22.97 8.99
C ASN A 503 22.96 23.89 7.82
N LEU A 504 22.81 25.22 7.93
CA LEU A 504 23.04 26.14 6.81
C LEU A 504 23.89 27.35 7.22
N GLN A 505 25.18 27.33 6.88
CA GLN A 505 25.99 28.55 6.83
C GLN A 505 26.76 28.68 5.50
N MET A 506 26.70 29.92 4.98
CA MET A 506 27.49 30.56 3.91
C MET A 506 26.95 30.54 2.47
N LEU A 507 26.66 31.75 2.00
CA LEU A 507 26.62 32.17 0.59
C LEU A 507 27.67 33.28 0.44
N GLU A 508 28.68 33.11 -0.43
CA GLU A 508 29.57 34.21 -0.87
C GLU A 508 29.61 34.29 -2.40
N ARG A 509 29.65 35.53 -2.91
CA ARG A 509 29.62 35.85 -4.35
C ARG A 509 30.94 35.48 -5.04
N LEU A 510 30.88 34.79 -6.18
CA LEU A 510 31.96 34.80 -7.18
C LEU A 510 31.66 35.79 -8.32
N PRO A 511 32.68 36.46 -8.90
CA PRO A 511 32.48 37.42 -9.98
C PRO A 511 31.95 36.77 -11.27
N GLN A 512 31.05 37.49 -11.94
CA GLN A 512 30.16 37.06 -13.04
C GLN A 512 30.81 36.67 -14.39
N THR A 513 32.04 36.20 -14.46
CA THR A 513 32.71 36.05 -15.78
C THR A 513 32.89 34.63 -16.32
N GLN A 514 32.38 33.58 -15.69
CA GLN A 514 32.24 32.28 -16.37
C GLN A 514 30.97 31.54 -15.92
N ASN A 515 30.16 31.09 -16.88
CA ASN A 515 28.97 30.25 -16.72
C ASN A 515 29.30 28.90 -16.07
N ARG A 516 29.56 28.89 -14.77
CA ARG A 516 29.69 27.69 -13.94
C ARG A 516 29.11 27.99 -12.56
N LEU A 517 27.96 27.41 -12.26
CA LEU A 517 27.49 27.28 -10.87
C LEU A 517 28.38 26.24 -10.19
N GLN A 518 29.08 26.64 -9.12
CA GLN A 518 29.80 25.71 -8.25
C GLN A 518 29.03 25.66 -6.92
N LEU A 519 28.16 24.67 -6.77
CA LEU A 519 27.45 24.40 -5.52
C LEU A 519 28.35 23.51 -4.65
N SER A 520 28.72 24.00 -3.48
CA SER A 520 29.49 23.24 -2.49
C SER A 520 28.59 22.99 -1.28
N PHE A 521 28.31 21.73 -0.99
CA PHE A 521 27.54 21.32 0.19
C PHE A 521 28.50 20.69 1.21
N GLN A 522 28.52 21.20 2.44
CA GLN A 522 29.17 20.51 3.56
C GLN A 522 28.10 19.74 4.33
N LEU A 523 28.12 18.41 4.22
CA LEU A 523 27.19 17.53 4.92
C LEU A 523 27.85 17.04 6.21
N LEU A 524 27.25 17.41 7.36
CA LEU A 524 27.82 17.16 8.69
C LEU A 524 27.44 15.79 9.29
N ARG A 525 26.64 14.94 8.62
CA ARG A 525 26.30 13.58 9.10
C ARG A 525 26.12 12.57 7.96
N ARG A 526 26.43 11.30 8.27
CA ARG A 526 26.13 10.12 7.44
C ARG A 526 24.87 9.44 7.99
N ASP A 527 23.71 9.72 7.43
CA ASP A 527 22.63 8.74 7.39
C ASP A 527 22.41 8.28 5.94
N GLN A 528 21.87 7.07 5.76
CA GLN A 528 21.76 6.44 4.44
C GLN A 528 20.89 7.28 3.48
N ALA A 529 19.84 7.94 3.98
CA ALA A 529 18.97 8.81 3.19
C ALA A 529 19.72 10.02 2.61
N THR A 530 20.57 10.66 3.41
CA THR A 530 21.39 11.80 2.99
C THR A 530 22.49 11.41 2.00
N VAL A 531 23.05 10.20 2.14
CA VAL A 531 24.03 9.65 1.20
C VAL A 531 23.38 9.27 -0.14
N TYR A 532 22.17 8.70 -0.11
CA TYR A 532 21.40 8.37 -1.31
C TYR A 532 20.94 9.63 -2.06
N ALA A 533 20.40 10.63 -1.36
CA ALA A 533 19.98 11.90 -1.97
C ALA A 533 21.16 12.66 -2.60
N ALA A 534 22.32 12.71 -1.92
CA ALA A 534 23.53 13.34 -2.45
C ALA A 534 24.12 12.56 -3.65
N ALA A 535 24.04 11.22 -3.64
CA ALA A 535 24.46 10.40 -4.78
C ALA A 535 23.54 10.60 -6.00
N HIS A 536 22.22 10.70 -5.77
CA HIS A 536 21.23 10.93 -6.82
C HIS A 536 21.36 12.34 -7.44
N LEU A 537 21.50 13.38 -6.60
CA LEU A 537 21.75 14.75 -7.05
C LEU A 537 23.07 14.88 -7.83
N ARG A 538 24.13 14.18 -7.39
CA ARG A 538 25.41 14.13 -8.11
C ARG A 538 25.27 13.44 -9.47
N GLN A 539 24.54 12.34 -9.55
CA GLN A 539 24.34 11.57 -10.78
C GLN A 539 23.51 12.36 -11.81
N ILE A 540 22.49 13.09 -11.36
CA ILE A 540 21.66 13.96 -12.24
C ILE A 540 22.48 15.16 -12.77
N THR A 541 23.32 15.75 -11.92
CA THR A 541 24.07 16.98 -12.26
C THR A 541 25.31 16.70 -13.13
N GLU A 542 26.07 15.63 -12.82
CA GLU A 542 27.28 15.26 -13.57
C GLU A 542 26.96 14.69 -14.97
N HIS A 543 25.81 14.02 -15.14
CA HIS A 543 25.44 13.38 -16.41
C HIS A 543 24.83 14.35 -17.44
N ARG A 544 24.26 15.50 -17.03
CA ARG A 544 23.56 16.44 -17.94
C ARG A 544 24.21 17.81 -18.14
N PHE A 545 25.07 18.31 -17.24
CA PHE A 545 25.65 19.66 -17.34
C PHE A 545 27.18 19.71 -17.51
N GLY A 546 27.87 18.56 -17.50
CA GLY A 546 29.33 18.48 -17.70
C GLY A 546 30.18 19.18 -16.64
N GLY A 547 29.59 19.59 -15.51
CA GLY A 547 30.27 20.18 -14.36
C GLY A 547 30.60 19.13 -13.28
N ARG A 548 31.72 19.32 -12.55
CA ARG A 548 32.12 18.46 -11.42
C ARG A 548 31.47 18.95 -10.13
N VAL A 549 30.76 18.07 -9.41
CA VAL A 549 30.26 18.33 -8.04
C VAL A 549 31.23 17.68 -7.05
N SER A 550 31.71 18.44 -6.05
CA SER A 550 32.57 17.89 -4.99
C SER A 550 31.76 17.70 -3.71
N VAL A 551 31.56 16.45 -3.31
CA VAL A 551 30.95 16.09 -2.03
C VAL A 551 32.06 15.63 -1.10
N VAL A 552 32.28 16.34 0.01
CA VAL A 552 33.27 15.96 1.02
C VAL A 552 32.54 15.38 2.22
N ALA A 553 32.64 14.06 2.42
CA ALA A 553 32.19 13.39 3.63
C ALA A 553 33.37 13.29 4.62
N LEU A 554 33.26 13.95 5.78
CA LEU A 554 34.25 13.84 6.86
C LEU A 554 33.83 12.74 7.85
N ARG A 555 34.79 12.01 8.41
CA ARG A 555 34.55 11.14 9.58
C ARG A 555 34.31 12.01 10.81
N ASP A 556 33.51 11.55 11.77
CA ASP A 556 33.14 12.30 13.00
C ASP A 556 34.36 12.88 13.74
N GLU A 557 35.47 12.14 13.74
CA GLU A 557 36.74 12.52 14.37
C GLU A 557 37.45 13.68 13.63
N GLN A 558 37.26 13.79 12.31
CA GLN A 558 37.85 14.84 11.46
C GLN A 558 37.02 16.12 11.49
N THR A 559 35.71 16.02 11.73
CA THR A 559 34.78 17.15 11.83
C THR A 559 35.09 18.05 13.03
N ALA A 560 35.40 17.44 14.19
CA ALA A 560 35.80 18.18 15.39
C ALA A 560 37.17 18.88 15.25
N LEU A 561 38.10 18.26 14.51
CA LEU A 561 39.44 18.81 14.26
C LEU A 561 39.40 20.01 13.30
N VAL A 562 38.57 19.95 12.24
CA VAL A 562 38.43 21.06 11.27
C VAL A 562 37.70 22.26 11.91
N ALA A 563 36.67 22.01 12.72
CA ALA A 563 35.95 23.05 13.45
C ALA A 563 36.84 23.77 14.48
N SER A 564 37.73 23.04 15.17
CA SER A 564 38.66 23.63 16.15
C SER A 564 39.81 24.43 15.49
N LEU A 565 40.32 23.99 14.34
CA LEU A 565 41.35 24.71 13.58
C LEU A 565 40.84 26.00 12.92
N TYR A 566 39.58 26.01 12.48
CA TYR A 566 38.91 27.20 11.95
C TYR A 566 38.64 28.26 13.03
N ASN A 567 38.12 27.84 14.19
CA ASN A 567 37.87 28.74 15.32
C ASN A 567 39.16 29.33 15.93
N ALA A 568 40.30 28.65 15.77
CA ALA A 568 41.61 29.16 16.15
C ALA A 568 42.25 30.11 15.11
N GLY A 569 41.59 30.36 13.96
CA GLY A 569 42.09 31.21 12.88
C GLY A 569 43.31 30.64 12.15
N MET A 570 43.58 29.34 12.29
CA MET A 570 44.79 28.68 11.77
C MET A 570 44.59 28.03 10.38
N TYR A 571 43.40 28.13 9.80
CA TYR A 571 43.05 27.56 8.49
C TYR A 571 42.34 28.59 7.60
N SER A 572 42.77 28.73 6.35
CA SER A 572 42.08 29.48 5.28
C SER A 572 41.96 28.57 4.05
N PRO A 573 40.76 28.36 3.46
CA PRO A 573 40.55 27.24 2.52
C PRO A 573 41.08 27.48 1.11
N ILE A 574 41.61 28.66 0.80
CA ILE A 574 42.03 29.01 -0.55
C ILE A 574 43.55 28.79 -0.66
N ARG A 575 43.97 27.54 -0.88
CA ARG A 575 45.04 27.15 -1.84
C ARG A 575 45.59 25.74 -1.56
N HIS A 576 45.76 25.02 -2.68
CA HIS A 576 46.69 23.90 -2.93
C HIS A 576 46.21 22.48 -2.62
N TYR A 577 45.62 21.86 -3.65
CA TYR A 577 45.79 20.43 -3.94
C TYR A 577 46.29 20.30 -5.38
N SER A 578 47.40 19.59 -5.60
CA SER A 578 47.87 19.22 -6.95
C SER A 578 47.60 17.75 -7.22
N GLU A 579 46.95 17.44 -8.35
CA GLU A 579 46.62 16.09 -8.80
C GLU A 579 47.87 15.25 -9.14
N ASN A 580 47.84 13.95 -8.83
CA ASN A 580 48.64 12.97 -9.57
C ASN A 580 47.72 12.10 -10.45
N LYS A 581 48.31 11.45 -11.46
CA LYS A 581 47.62 10.78 -12.58
C LYS A 581 46.69 9.60 -12.23
N PHE A 582 46.46 9.29 -10.95
CA PHE A 582 45.53 8.23 -10.53
C PHE A 582 44.39 8.73 -9.64
N GLY A 583 44.17 10.05 -9.52
CA GLY A 583 42.93 10.58 -8.94
C GLY A 583 42.75 10.44 -7.42
N ASN A 584 43.78 10.00 -6.69
CA ASN A 584 43.78 10.03 -5.23
C ASN A 584 44.36 11.35 -4.70
N TYR A 585 43.59 12.05 -3.87
CA TYR A 585 44.08 13.20 -3.11
C TYR A 585 44.75 12.72 -1.82
N ILE A 586 46.08 12.85 -1.73
CA ILE A 586 46.86 12.56 -0.51
C ILE A 586 47.20 13.90 0.15
N MET A 587 46.96 14.03 1.47
CA MET A 587 47.48 15.15 2.26
C MET A 587 49.00 15.20 2.13
N ASN A 588 49.56 16.36 1.79
CA ASN A 588 51.00 16.50 1.62
C ASN A 588 51.74 16.26 2.95
N ASN A 589 52.61 15.23 2.99
CA ASN A 589 53.32 14.78 4.19
C ASN A 589 54.18 15.88 4.84
N ASP A 590 54.61 16.88 4.07
CA ASP A 590 55.43 18.00 4.54
C ASP A 590 54.71 18.89 5.59
N LEU A 591 53.39 19.03 5.49
CA LEU A 591 52.58 19.76 6.47
C LEU A 591 52.42 18.99 7.77
N PHE A 592 52.35 17.67 7.67
CA PHE A 592 52.23 16.78 8.83
C PHE A 592 53.56 16.71 9.61
N ASP A 593 54.69 16.70 8.90
CA ASP A 593 56.02 16.71 9.52
C ASP A 593 56.41 18.07 10.11
N ALA A 594 56.01 19.19 9.46
CA ALA A 594 56.14 20.53 10.04
C ALA A 594 55.29 20.72 11.31
N TRP A 595 54.11 20.10 11.35
CA TRP A 595 53.22 20.10 12.52
C TRP A 595 53.77 19.25 13.68
N ARG A 596 54.32 18.05 13.40
CA ARG A 596 54.99 17.21 14.41
C ARG A 596 56.22 17.89 15.03
N SER A 597 57.03 18.55 14.20
CA SER A 597 58.22 19.30 14.65
C SER A 597 57.86 20.44 15.60
N ARG A 598 56.72 21.11 15.39
CA ARG A 598 56.21 22.20 16.25
C ARG A 598 55.64 21.73 17.58
N LEU A 599 55.21 20.48 17.68
CA LEU A 599 54.61 19.92 18.90
C LEU A 599 55.58 19.05 19.72
N GLY A 600 56.83 18.90 19.27
CA GLY A 600 57.86 18.12 19.98
C GLY A 600 57.58 16.61 20.02
N ILE A 601 56.75 16.10 19.12
CA ILE A 601 56.30 14.70 19.10
C ILE A 601 57.29 13.89 18.25
N ALA A 602 58.04 13.00 18.88
CA ALA A 602 58.97 12.10 18.17
C ALA A 602 58.20 11.02 17.38
N PRO A 603 58.65 10.67 16.16
CA PRO A 603 57.96 9.69 15.32
C PRO A 603 58.02 8.29 15.95
N ARG A 604 56.86 7.64 16.11
CA ARG A 604 56.79 6.20 16.39
C ARG A 604 56.15 5.48 15.20
N TYR A 605 56.94 4.60 14.60
CA TYR A 605 56.61 3.53 13.65
C TYR A 605 56.07 3.92 12.27
N GLN A 606 56.97 3.78 11.28
CA GLN A 606 56.65 3.51 9.88
C GLN A 606 56.09 2.10 9.76
N HIS A 607 54.97 1.93 9.08
CA HIS A 607 54.76 0.72 8.28
C HIS A 607 54.79 1.11 6.81
N ASP A 608 55.91 0.75 6.20
CA ASP A 608 56.09 0.64 4.77
C ASP A 608 55.01 -0.29 4.20
N VAL A 609 54.28 0.17 3.21
CA VAL A 609 53.65 -0.73 2.24
C VAL A 609 54.00 -0.19 0.85
N GLY A 610 55.11 -0.70 0.34
CA GLY A 610 55.44 -0.63 -1.07
C GLY A 610 54.45 -1.43 -1.91
N ARG A 611 54.33 -0.99 -3.17
CA ARG A 611 53.60 -1.56 -4.33
C ARG A 611 53.56 -3.11 -4.38
N PRO A 612 52.62 -3.76 -5.11
CA PRO A 612 51.42 -3.24 -5.80
C PRO A 612 50.13 -3.41 -4.98
#